data_AF-A0A3B0BM77-F1
#
_entry.id   AF-A0A3B0BM77-F1
#
_cell.length_a   1.000
_cell.length_b   1.000
_cell.length_c   1.000
_cell.angle_alpha   90.00
_cell.angle_beta   90.00
_cell.angle_gamma   90.00
#
_symmetry.space_group_name_H-M   'P 1'
#
loop_
_entity.id
_entity.type
_entity.pdbx_description
1 polymer ?
#
loop_
_entity_poly.entity_id
_entity_poly.type
_entity_poly.pdbx_seq_one_letter_code
_entity_poly.pdbx_strand_id
1 'polypeptide(L)'
;MSDPDEACPGPHAFCKGCRGSGDYHAAVLYLDQSGEGGNMTGAHLCPYCTGRGFFCKHHPPCRILHEDDTPVIGPDALPPV
;
A
#
# COMPACT_ATOMS: atom_id res chain seq x y z
N MET A 1 -27.76 -9.57 -12.76
CA MET A 1 -27.57 -8.99 -11.42
C MET A 1 -26.07 -9.01 -11.21
N SER A 2 -25.43 -7.87 -11.45
CA SER A 2 -24.01 -7.67 -11.30
C SER A 2 -23.68 -7.60 -9.81
N ASP A 3 -22.70 -8.37 -9.36
CA ASP A 3 -22.28 -8.45 -7.97
C ASP A 3 -21.66 -7.07 -7.60
N PRO A 4 -21.99 -6.42 -6.47
CA PRO A 4 -21.37 -5.14 -6.10
C PRO A 4 -19.84 -5.20 -5.88
N ASP A 5 -19.24 -6.39 -5.97
CA ASP A 5 -17.78 -6.62 -6.07
C ASP A 5 -17.22 -6.46 -7.52
N GLU A 6 -18.04 -6.13 -8.51
CA GLU A 6 -17.59 -5.82 -9.88
C GLU A 6 -16.82 -4.50 -9.92
N ALA A 7 -15.48 -4.65 -9.89
CA ALA A 7 -14.47 -3.68 -10.30
C ALA A 7 -14.65 -2.26 -9.74
N CYS A 8 -13.93 -1.94 -8.66
CA CYS A 8 -13.77 -0.56 -8.23
C CYS A 8 -13.30 0.30 -9.43
N PRO A 9 -14.09 1.30 -9.88
CA PRO A 9 -13.88 1.94 -11.18
C PRO A 9 -12.62 2.82 -11.25
N GLY A 10 -11.91 2.98 -10.13
CA GLY A 10 -10.73 3.83 -10.04
C GLY A 10 -11.03 5.32 -10.32
N PRO A 11 -10.00 6.16 -10.45
CA PRO A 11 -8.57 5.81 -10.33
C PRO A 11 -8.07 5.78 -8.87
N HIS A 12 -7.17 4.84 -8.56
CA HIS A 12 -6.53 4.76 -7.23
C HIS A 12 -5.27 5.61 -7.19
N ALA A 13 -5.19 6.55 -6.25
CA ALA A 13 -3.98 7.36 -6.09
C ALA A 13 -2.92 6.57 -5.33
N PHE A 14 -1.75 6.37 -5.93
CA PHE A 14 -0.65 5.73 -5.22
C PHE A 14 -0.25 6.54 -4.00
N CYS A 15 0.08 5.81 -2.94
CA CYS A 15 0.61 6.40 -1.73
C CYS A 15 1.95 7.07 -2.05
N LYS A 16 2.04 8.38 -1.77
CA LYS A 16 3.29 9.13 -1.98
C LYS A 16 4.45 8.64 -1.12
N GLY A 17 4.14 8.06 0.05
CA GLY A 17 5.13 7.55 1.00
C GLY A 17 5.81 6.26 0.52
N CYS A 18 5.02 5.23 0.17
CA CYS A 18 5.56 3.93 -0.26
C CYS A 18 5.59 3.75 -1.79
N ARG A 19 5.18 4.76 -2.55
CA ARG A 19 5.13 4.75 -4.03
C ARG A 19 4.39 3.54 -4.62
N GLY A 20 3.40 3.01 -3.91
CA GLY A 20 2.61 1.86 -4.36
C GLY A 20 2.97 0.52 -3.73
N SER A 21 4.14 0.35 -3.10
CA SER A 21 4.55 -0.96 -2.56
C SER A 21 3.68 -1.43 -1.39
N GLY A 22 3.12 -0.48 -0.64
CA GLY A 22 2.38 -0.78 0.60
C GLY A 22 3.29 -0.97 1.80
N ASP A 23 4.60 -1.12 1.61
CA ASP A 23 5.60 -1.25 2.66
C ASP A 23 6.64 -0.12 2.65
N TYR A 24 7.43 -0.03 3.71
CA TYR A 24 8.68 0.70 3.72
C TYR A 24 9.73 -0.13 4.46
N HIS A 25 10.99 0.06 4.08
CA HIS A 25 12.10 -0.67 4.67
C HIS A 25 12.79 0.22 5.70
N ALA A 26 12.98 -0.31 6.91
CA ALA A 26 13.65 0.39 8.01
C ALA A 26 14.50 -0.56 8.85
N ALA A 27 15.33 0.00 9.71
CA ALA A 27 16.13 -0.78 10.66
C ALA A 27 15.23 -1.44 11.70
N VAL A 28 15.33 -2.76 11.81
CA VAL A 28 14.67 -3.60 12.80
C VAL A 28 15.72 -4.12 13.76
N LEU A 29 15.41 -4.07 15.05
CA LEU A 29 16.24 -4.69 16.09
C LEU A 29 15.81 -6.14 16.26
N TYR A 30 16.78 -7.05 16.39
CA TYR A 30 16.52 -8.45 16.69
C TYR A 30 17.39 -8.91 17.86
N LEU A 31 16.94 -9.98 18.51
CA LEU A 31 17.72 -10.78 19.45
C LEU A 31 17.93 -12.15 18.82
N ASP A 32 19.17 -12.60 18.74
CA ASP A 32 19.46 -13.95 18.28
C ASP A 32 19.24 -14.99 19.40
N GLN A 33 19.45 -16.26 19.05
CA GLN A 33 19.27 -17.38 19.97
C GLN A 33 20.30 -17.39 21.12
N SER A 34 21.44 -16.73 20.97
CA SER A 34 22.42 -16.53 22.04
C SER A 34 22.12 -15.34 22.95
N GLY A 35 21.09 -14.55 22.62
CA GLY A 35 20.72 -13.35 23.35
C GLY A 35 21.49 -12.10 22.93
N GLU A 36 22.25 -12.17 21.83
CA GLU A 36 22.96 -11.02 21.28
C GLU A 36 22.02 -10.16 20.45
N GLY A 37 22.13 -8.84 20.67
CA GLY A 37 21.33 -7.83 19.98
C GLY A 37 21.95 -7.44 18.64
N GLY A 38 21.12 -7.35 17.61
CA GLY A 38 21.55 -6.92 16.28
C GLY A 38 20.53 -5.99 15.62
N ASN A 39 20.90 -5.47 14.45
CA ASN A 39 19.97 -4.78 13.57
C ASN A 39 20.05 -5.35 12.15
N MET A 40 18.91 -5.34 11.47
CA MET A 40 18.81 -5.65 10.05
C MET A 40 17.81 -4.72 9.38
N THR A 41 17.78 -4.67 8.05
CA THR A 41 16.68 -3.98 7.35
C THR A 41 15.48 -4.92 7.24
N GLY A 42 14.31 -4.47 7.68
CA GLY A 42 13.05 -5.21 7.58
C GLY A 42 11.96 -4.39 6.91
N ALA A 43 11.01 -5.10 6.29
CA ALA A 43 9.82 -4.50 5.69
C ALA A 43 8.74 -4.24 6.77
N HIS A 44 8.15 -3.06 6.72
CA HIS A 44 7.04 -2.65 7.59
C HIS A 44 5.88 -2.15 6.74
N LEU A 45 4.65 -2.32 7.22
CA LEU A 45 3.50 -1.72 6.55
C LEU A 45 3.63 -0.20 6.53
N CYS A 46 3.42 0.41 5.36
CA CYS A 46 3.40 1.86 5.23
C CYS A 46 2.31 2.44 6.13
N PRO A 47 2.65 3.33 7.09
CA PRO A 47 1.68 3.84 8.05
C PRO A 47 0.66 4.78 7.40
N TYR A 48 1.00 5.40 6.27
CA TYR A 48 0.14 6.36 5.58
C TYR A 48 -1.01 5.71 4.83
N CYS A 49 -0.74 4.60 4.14
CA CYS A 49 -1.76 3.85 3.41
C CYS A 49 -2.11 2.53 4.09
N THR A 50 -1.68 2.33 5.34
CA THR A 50 -1.91 1.13 6.15
C THR A 50 -1.68 -0.17 5.37
N GLY A 51 -0.54 -0.29 4.69
CA GLY A 51 -0.22 -1.51 3.91
C GLY A 51 -0.83 -1.60 2.52
N ARG A 52 -1.71 -0.68 2.11
CA ARG A 52 -2.49 -0.83 0.87
C ARG A 52 -1.75 -0.43 -0.42
N GLY A 53 -0.77 0.46 -0.33
CA GLY A 53 -0.07 1.01 -1.49
C GLY A 53 -0.79 2.18 -2.19
N PHE A 54 -2.09 2.34 -1.97
CA PHE A 54 -2.92 3.36 -2.63
C PHE A 54 -4.06 3.87 -1.73
N PHE A 55 -4.73 4.93 -2.16
CA PHE A 55 -5.95 5.47 -1.57
C PHE A 55 -7.14 5.26 -2.51
N CYS A 56 -8.17 4.58 -2.01
CA CYS A 56 -9.45 4.42 -2.69
C CYS A 56 -10.46 5.44 -2.15
N LYS A 57 -11.11 6.18 -3.05
CA LYS A 57 -12.15 7.16 -2.69
C LYS A 57 -13.57 6.55 -2.69
N HIS A 58 -13.72 5.28 -3.05
CA HIS A 58 -15.02 4.58 -3.03
C HIS A 58 -15.46 4.23 -1.60
N HIS A 59 -16.77 4.15 -1.35
CA HIS A 59 -17.33 3.73 -0.05
C HIS A 59 -18.33 2.58 -0.24
N PRO A 60 -18.04 1.37 0.29
CA PRO A 60 -16.86 1.02 1.09
C PRO A 60 -15.57 1.01 0.22
N PRO A 61 -14.39 1.22 0.82
CA PRO A 61 -13.13 1.05 0.08
C PRO A 61 -13.08 -0.34 -0.54
N CYS A 62 -12.66 -0.43 -1.80
CA CYS A 62 -12.40 -1.70 -2.46
C CYS A 62 -11.53 -2.58 -1.56
N ARG A 63 -11.78 -3.90 -1.50
CA ARG A 63 -10.98 -4.83 -0.69
C ARG A 63 -10.07 -5.73 -1.53
N ILE A 64 -10.29 -5.74 -2.84
CA ILE A 64 -9.55 -6.53 -3.82
C ILE A 64 -8.12 -6.00 -4.01
N LEU A 65 -7.20 -6.92 -4.30
CA LEU A 65 -5.89 -6.59 -4.86
C LEU A 65 -6.11 -6.01 -6.26
N HIS A 66 -5.41 -4.94 -6.58
CA HIS A 66 -5.48 -4.33 -7.90
C HIS A 66 -4.43 -4.98 -8.80
N GLU A 67 -4.88 -5.54 -9.91
CA GLU A 67 -4.02 -6.04 -10.99
C GLU A 67 -3.45 -4.86 -11.78
N ASP A 68 -2.37 -5.12 -12.54
CA ASP A 68 -1.56 -4.12 -13.27
C ASP A 68 -2.38 -3.21 -14.20
N ASP A 69 -3.54 -3.68 -14.67
CA ASP A 69 -4.43 -2.93 -15.58
C ASP A 69 -5.42 -1.99 -14.84
N THR A 70 -5.40 -1.94 -13.51
CA THR A 70 -6.24 -1.02 -12.75
C THR A 70 -5.76 0.42 -12.98
N PRO A 71 -6.62 1.36 -13.41
CA PRO A 71 -6.23 2.76 -13.56
C PRO A 71 -5.71 3.35 -12.25
N VAL A 72 -4.45 3.76 -12.23
CA VAL A 72 -3.77 4.36 -11.08
C VAL A 72 -3.33 5.79 -11.38
N ILE A 73 -3.44 6.67 -10.40
CA ILE A 73 -2.81 7.99 -10.40
C ILE A 73 -1.43 7.82 -9.77
N GLY A 74 -0.38 8.12 -10.54
CA GLY A 74 1.01 8.06 -10.09
C GLY A 74 1.25 8.84 -8.79
N PRO A 75 2.23 8.46 -7.96
CA PRO A 75 2.48 9.13 -6.68
C PRO A 75 2.87 10.61 -6.83
N ASP A 76 3.45 10.97 -7.98
CA ASP A 76 3.87 12.33 -8.31
C ASP A 76 2.79 13.12 -9.07
N ALA A 77 1.70 12.47 -9.47
CA ALA A 77 0.58 13.13 -10.12
C ALA A 77 -0.31 13.84 -9.08
N LEU A 78 -0.73 15.06 -9.40
CA LEU A 78 -1.81 15.72 -8.69
C LEU A 78 -3.12 15.04 -9.13
N PRO A 79 -3.96 14.56 -8.19
CA PRO A 79 -5.26 14.04 -8.58
C PRO A 79 -6.05 15.16 -9.29
N PRO A 80 -6.81 14.85 -10.35
CA PRO A 80 -7.69 15.83 -10.96
C PRO A 80 -8.65 16.39 -9.90
N VAL A 81 -8.83 17.71 -9.91
CA VAL A 81 -9.75 18.44 -9.03
C VAL A 81 -11.21 18.15 -9.39
#